data_AF-A0A963PMK6-F1
#
_entry.id   AF-A0A963PMK6-F1
#
_cell.length_a   1.000
_cell.length_b   1.000
_cell.length_c   1.000
_cell.angle_alpha   90.00
_cell.angle_beta   90.00
_cell.angle_gamma   90.00
#
_symmetry.space_group_name_H-M   'P 1'
#
loop_
_entity.id
_entity.type
_entity.pdbx_description
1 polymer ?
#
loop_
_entity_poly.entity_id
_entity_poly.type
_entity_poly.pdbx_seq_one_letter_code
_entity_poly.pdbx_strand_id
1 'polypeptide(L)'
;MATRLVLAELAELYRAAGGGEVSIESVGGVDAARRVQAGEGFDIVVLVADAIDKLIAAGAVATGSRADLVTSAVAVGVRRGAPRPAIDTEEALRNAARAAKSI
;
A
#
# COMPACT_ATOMS: atom_id res chain seq x y z
N MET A 1 -1.43 -3.23 -6.14
CA MET A 1 -1.29 -2.51 -4.85
C MET A 1 -1.23 -1.02 -5.09
N ALA A 2 -1.59 -0.21 -4.09
CA ALA A 2 -1.73 1.25 -4.20
C ALA A 2 -0.44 1.95 -4.65
N THR A 3 0.73 1.51 -4.17
CA THR A 3 2.02 2.16 -4.43
C THR A 3 2.76 1.64 -5.66
N ARG A 4 2.27 0.57 -6.32
CA ARG A 4 3.03 -0.12 -7.40
C ARG A 4 3.48 0.82 -8.52
N LEU A 5 2.58 1.67 -9.01
CA LEU A 5 2.88 2.58 -10.12
C LEU A 5 3.84 3.69 -9.69
N VAL A 6 3.64 4.27 -8.50
CA VAL A 6 4.50 5.31 -7.94
C VAL A 6 5.92 4.77 -7.70
N LEU A 7 6.05 3.56 -7.14
CA LEU A 7 7.37 2.94 -6.92
C LEU A 7 8.08 2.61 -8.24
N ALA A 8 7.35 2.15 -9.26
CA ALA A 8 7.92 1.93 -10.58
C ALA A 8 8.44 3.24 -11.19
N GLU A 9 7.66 4.32 -11.11
CA GLU A 9 8.10 5.64 -11.57
C GLU A 9 9.33 6.16 -10.80
N LEU A 10 9.36 5.99 -9.47
CA LEU A 10 10.51 6.37 -8.65
C LEU A 10 11.77 5.55 -8.97
N ALA A 11 11.63 4.25 -9.27
CA ALA A 11 12.74 3.41 -9.71
C ALA A 11 13.31 3.88 -11.05
N GLU A 12 12.45 4.25 -11.99
CA GLU A 12 12.86 4.81 -13.28
C GLU A 12 13.58 6.14 -13.12
N LEU A 13 13.08 7.04 -12.26
CA LEU A 13 13.71 8.31 -11.93
C LEU A 13 15.07 8.12 -11.25
N TYR A 14 15.17 7.19 -10.29
CA TYR A 14 16.42 6.85 -9.63
C TYR A 14 17.48 6.36 -10.62
N ARG A 15 17.08 5.48 -11.55
CA ARG A 15 17.97 5.00 -12.62
C ARG A 15 18.40 6.13 -13.56
N ALA A 16 17.47 7.00 -13.96
CA ALA A 16 17.76 8.15 -14.81
C ALA A 16 18.73 9.15 -14.15
N ALA A 17 18.71 9.25 -12.81
CA ALA A 17 19.64 10.07 -12.03
C ALA A 17 21.04 9.44 -11.84
N GLY A 18 21.33 8.31 -12.51
CA GLY A 18 22.60 7.58 -12.38
C GLY A 18 22.63 6.56 -11.25
N GLY A 19 21.48 6.26 -10.65
CA GLY A 19 21.32 5.18 -9.69
C GLY A 19 21.37 3.78 -10.31
N GLY A 20 21.38 2.77 -9.46
CA GLY A 20 21.33 1.35 -9.85
C GLY A 20 19.94 0.88 -10.31
N GLU A 21 19.88 -0.37 -10.76
CA GLU A 21 18.62 -1.06 -11.04
C GLU A 21 17.85 -1.35 -9.75
N VAL A 22 16.52 -1.25 -9.81
CA VAL A 22 15.62 -1.54 -8.68
C VAL A 22 14.59 -2.57 -9.14
N SER A 23 14.62 -3.75 -8.51
CA SER A 23 13.59 -4.78 -8.68
C SER A 23 12.46 -4.56 -7.68
N ILE A 24 11.22 -4.53 -8.15
CA ILE A 24 10.04 -4.28 -7.29
C ILE A 24 9.14 -5.50 -7.30
N GLU A 25 8.97 -6.10 -6.13
CA GLU A 25 7.98 -7.13 -5.88
C GLU A 25 6.72 -6.52 -5.24
N SER A 26 5.56 -6.66 -5.89
CA SER A 26 4.31 -6.04 -5.44
C SER A 26 3.23 -7.07 -5.12
N VAL A 27 3.11 -7.42 -3.84
CA VAL A 27 2.08 -8.31 -3.29
C VAL A 27 1.17 -7.59 -2.27
N GLY A 28 0.12 -8.24 -1.79
CA GLY A 28 -0.72 -7.70 -0.72
C GLY A 28 0.09 -7.39 0.55
N GLY A 29 -0.19 -6.26 1.22
CA GLY A 29 0.62 -5.81 2.36
C GLY A 29 0.75 -6.82 3.51
N VAL A 30 -0.29 -7.64 3.73
CA VAL A 30 -0.26 -8.75 4.71
C VAL A 30 0.75 -9.83 4.31
N ASP A 31 0.78 -10.19 3.03
CA ASP A 31 1.71 -11.21 2.52
C ASP A 31 3.15 -10.69 2.51
N ALA A 32 3.37 -9.44 2.10
CA ALA A 32 4.67 -8.79 2.17
C ALA A 32 5.23 -8.75 3.61
N ALA A 33 4.41 -8.35 4.60
CA ALA A 33 4.83 -8.36 6.00
C ALA A 33 5.20 -9.78 6.47
N ARG A 34 4.42 -10.79 6.07
CA ARG A 34 4.68 -12.20 6.40
C ARG A 34 6.01 -12.67 5.81
N ARG A 35 6.30 -12.34 4.55
CA ARG A 35 7.54 -12.70 3.84
C ARG A 35 8.78 -12.10 4.52
N VAL A 36 8.73 -10.80 4.85
CA VAL A 36 9.80 -10.13 5.59
C VAL A 36 10.00 -10.74 6.97
N GLN A 37 8.91 -11.02 7.69
CA GLN A 37 8.99 -11.67 9.01
C GLN A 37 9.54 -13.10 8.94
N ALA A 38 9.34 -13.80 7.83
CA ALA A 38 9.91 -15.12 7.56
C ALA A 38 11.39 -15.08 7.14
N GLY A 39 12.00 -13.89 7.06
CA GLY A 39 13.42 -13.71 6.72
C GLY A 39 13.71 -13.74 5.22
N GLU A 40 12.70 -13.55 4.37
CA GLU A 40 12.95 -13.35 2.93
C GLU A 40 13.73 -12.05 2.71
N GLY A 41 14.74 -12.11 1.84
CA GLY A 41 15.67 -11.01 1.62
C GLY A 41 15.05 -9.87 0.82
N PHE A 42 14.95 -8.70 1.45
CA PHE A 42 14.58 -7.44 0.81
C PHE A 42 15.47 -6.31 1.34
N ASP A 43 15.95 -5.45 0.45
CA ASP A 43 16.72 -4.26 0.85
C ASP A 43 15.82 -3.13 1.36
N ILE A 44 14.62 -3.01 0.79
CA ILE A 44 13.63 -1.97 1.10
C ILE A 44 12.26 -2.61 1.23
N VAL A 45 11.53 -2.24 2.29
CA VAL A 45 10.15 -2.68 2.54
C VAL A 45 9.25 -1.45 2.59
N VAL A 46 8.24 -1.40 1.71
CA VAL A 46 7.26 -0.31 1.67
C VAL A 46 5.90 -0.84 2.09
N LEU A 47 5.50 -0.55 3.33
CA LEU A 47 4.23 -0.98 3.92
C LEU A 47 3.58 0.17 4.70
N VAL A 48 2.36 -0.09 5.17
CA VAL A 48 1.68 0.80 6.13
C VAL A 48 2.51 0.92 7.42
N ALA A 49 2.44 2.12 8.02
CA ALA A 49 3.20 2.51 9.20
C ALA A 49 3.20 1.45 10.32
N ASP A 50 2.01 0.94 10.67
CA ASP A 50 1.85 -0.01 11.77
C ASP A 50 2.52 -1.36 11.50
N ALA A 51 2.56 -1.80 10.23
CA ALA A 51 3.26 -3.01 9.83
C ALA A 51 4.78 -2.84 9.91
N ILE A 52 5.30 -1.69 9.47
CA ILE A 52 6.74 -1.37 9.61
C ILE A 52 7.13 -1.33 11.09
N ASP A 53 6.34 -0.69 11.95
CA ASP A 53 6.63 -0.62 13.39
C ASP A 53 6.68 -2.01 14.03
N LYS A 54 5.76 -2.91 13.65
CA LYS A 54 5.76 -4.31 14.10
C LYS A 54 7.00 -5.07 13.61
N LEU A 55 7.43 -4.85 12.37
CA LEU A 55 8.62 -5.51 11.81
C LEU A 55 9.92 -4.98 12.44
N ILE A 56 9.99 -3.69 12.77
CA ILE A 56 11.10 -3.11 13.54
C ILE A 56 11.13 -3.72 14.95
N ALA A 57 9.98 -3.77 15.64
CA ALA A 57 9.89 -4.37 16.97
C ALA A 57 10.29 -5.86 16.98
N ALA A 58 10.05 -6.57 15.88
CA ALA A 58 10.46 -7.97 15.68
C ALA A 58 11.92 -8.12 15.23
N GLY A 59 12.66 -7.03 14.99
CA GLY A 59 14.03 -7.05 14.49
C GLY A 59 14.18 -7.44 13.02
N ALA A 60 13.07 -7.52 12.27
CA ALA A 60 13.06 -7.86 10.85
C ALA A 60 13.34 -6.64 9.94
N VAL A 61 13.19 -5.42 10.48
CA VAL A 61 13.55 -4.15 9.82
C VAL A 61 14.46 -3.35 10.74
N ALA A 62 15.45 -2.67 10.17
CA ALA A 62 16.43 -1.90 10.93
C ALA A 62 15.79 -0.76 11.74
N THR A 63 16.16 -0.65 13.02
CA THR A 63 15.71 0.45 13.89
C THR A 63 16.19 1.80 13.34
N GLY A 64 15.27 2.77 13.26
CA GLY A 64 15.57 4.14 12.81
C GLY A 64 15.65 4.32 11.30
N SER A 65 15.42 3.27 10.49
CA SER A 65 15.44 3.38 9.02
C SER A 65 14.10 3.79 8.40
N ARG A 66 13.01 3.80 9.20
CA ARG A 66 11.67 4.14 8.70
C ARG A 66 11.62 5.60 8.23
N ALA A 67 11.09 5.78 7.02
CA ALA A 67 10.69 7.07 6.49
C ALA A 67 9.25 6.99 5.97
N ASP A 68 8.43 7.99 6.30
CA ASP A 68 7.07 8.10 5.77
C ASP A 68 7.12 8.70 4.37
N LEU A 69 6.67 7.94 3.37
CA LEU A 69 6.78 8.32 1.95
C LEU A 69 5.52 8.96 1.39
N VAL A 70 4.35 8.40 1.73
CA VAL A 70 3.07 8.78 1.13
C VAL A 70 1.94 8.67 2.15
N THR A 71 0.92 9.51 2.00
CA THR A 71 -0.36 9.36 2.70
C THR A 71 -1.39 8.83 1.72
N SER A 72 -1.98 7.67 2.02
CA SER A 72 -3.04 7.07 1.21
C SER A 72 -4.38 7.22 1.92
N ALA A 73 -5.30 7.95 1.30
CA ALA A 73 -6.68 8.02 1.77
C ALA A 73 -7.45 6.75 1.37
N VAL A 74 -8.44 6.39 2.20
CA VAL A 74 -9.44 5.37 1.85
C VAL A 74 -10.64 6.08 1.22
N ALA A 75 -11.13 5.56 0.09
CA ALA A 75 -12.25 6.15 -0.63
C ALA A 75 -13.17 5.07 -1.23
N VAL A 76 -14.42 5.44 -1.50
CA VAL A 76 -15.38 4.61 -2.23
C VAL A 76 -15.36 5.03 -3.70
N GLY A 77 -14.92 4.12 -4.57
CA GLY A 77 -14.97 4.32 -6.02
C GLY A 77 -16.40 4.19 -6.55
N VAL A 78 -16.89 5.22 -7.25
CA VAL A 78 -18.21 5.23 -7.89
C VAL A 78 -18.03 5.32 -9.40
N ARG A 79 -18.79 4.53 -10.17
CA ARG A 79 -18.76 4.58 -11.64
C ARG A 79 -19.10 6.01 -12.10
N ARG A 80 -18.33 6.52 -13.07
CA ARG A 80 -18.59 7.85 -13.65
C ARG A 80 -20.03 7.96 -14.13
N GLY A 81 -20.73 9.02 -13.72
CA GLY A 81 -22.13 9.28 -14.06
C GLY A 81 -23.16 8.60 -13.16
N ALA A 82 -22.75 7.68 -12.26
CA ALA A 82 -23.66 7.12 -11.27
C ALA A 82 -23.88 8.11 -10.09
N PRO A 83 -25.05 8.08 -9.43
CA PRO A 83 -25.30 8.91 -8.26
C PRO A 83 -24.33 8.55 -7.12
N ARG A 84 -23.90 9.57 -6.37
CA ARG A 84 -23.07 9.39 -5.19
C ARG A 84 -23.92 8.72 -4.08
N PRO A 85 -23.52 7.55 -3.55
CA PRO A 85 -24.24 6.91 -2.47
C PRO A 85 -24.09 7.69 -1.16
N ALA A 86 -25.11 7.62 -0.31
CA ALA A 86 -24.99 8.01 1.09
C ALA A 86 -24.07 7.01 1.82
N ILE A 87 -23.08 7.52 2.54
CA ILE A 87 -22.06 6.74 3.27
C ILE A 87 -21.68 7.39 4.61
N ASP A 88 -22.51 8.32 5.07
CA ASP A 88 -22.34 9.12 6.30
C ASP A 88 -22.66 8.34 7.57
N THR A 89 -23.38 7.23 7.45
CA THR A 89 -23.64 6.28 8.53
C THR A 89 -23.21 4.87 8.12
N GLU A 90 -22.96 4.01 9.12
CA GLU A 90 -22.65 2.59 8.88
C GLU A 90 -23.77 1.91 8.08
N GLU A 91 -25.03 2.18 8.43
CA GLU A 91 -26.20 1.61 7.75
C GLU A 91 -26.29 2.10 6.29
N ALA A 92 -26.09 3.40 6.05
CA ALA A 92 -26.08 3.95 4.70
C ALA A 92 -24.97 3.33 3.84
N LEU A 93 -23.76 3.19 4.39
CA LEU A 93 -22.64 2.52 3.72
C LEU A 93 -22.95 1.05 3.41
N ARG A 94 -23.51 0.32 4.38
CA ARG A 94 -23.89 -1.09 4.20
C ARG A 94 -24.95 -1.25 3.11
N ASN A 95 -25.96 -0.39 3.10
CA ASN A 95 -27.02 -0.41 2.10
C ASN A 95 -26.46 -0.06 0.71
N ALA A 96 -25.59 0.95 0.62
CA ALA A 96 -24.90 1.30 -0.62
C ALA A 96 -24.07 0.12 -1.18
N ALA A 97 -23.31 -0.56 -0.32
CA ALA A 97 -22.53 -1.73 -0.71
C ALA A 97 -23.41 -2.91 -1.18
N ARG A 98 -24.54 -3.17 -0.51
CA ARG A 98 -25.49 -4.23 -0.91
C ARG A 98 -26.21 -3.92 -2.22
N ALA A 99 -26.52 -2.65 -2.47
CA ALA A 99 -27.18 -2.21 -3.70
C ALA A 99 -26.22 -2.15 -4.91
N ALA A 100 -24.91 -2.12 -4.68
CA ALA A 100 -23.91 -2.12 -5.74
C ALA A 100 -23.96 -3.43 -6.54
N LYS A 101 -24.10 -3.31 -7.86
CA LYS A 101 -23.95 -4.45 -8.77
C LYS A 101 -22.46 -4.81 -8.87
N SER A 102 -22.17 -6.10 -9.01
CA SER A 102 -20.79 -6.55 -9.29
C SER A 102 -20.25 -5.84 -10.52
N ILE A 103 -18.97 -5.49 -10.47
CA ILE A 103 -18.20 -4.98 -11.61
C ILE A 103 -17.69 -6.18 -12.40
#